data_AF-A0A519TJJ9-F1
#
_entry.id   AF-A0A519TJJ9-F1
#
_cell.length_a   1.000
_cell.length_b   1.000
_cell.length_c   1.000
_cell.angle_alpha   90.00
_cell.angle_beta   90.00
_cell.angle_gamma   90.00
#
_symmetry.space_group_name_H-M   'P 1'
#
loop_
_entity.id
_entity.type
_entity.pdbx_description
1 polymer ?
#
loop_
_entity_poly.entity_id
_entity_poly.type
_entity_poly.pdbx_seq_one_letter_code
_entity_poly.pdbx_strand_id
1 'polypeptide(L)'
;EIDEAYEQPSTGFDFGTLGMQDLMKVIQKLADGYRMVFNMYVIEGYSHKEIGETLGISEGASKSQLSRARAILKEEIIKMEGFGYATYTG
;
A
#
# COMPACT_ATOMS: atom_id res chain seq x y z
N GLU A 1 45.69 17.60 -13.83
CA GLU A 1 44.42 18.21 -14.28
C GLU A 1 43.27 17.40 -13.73
N ILE A 2 42.17 18.11 -13.47
CA ILE A 2 41.14 17.77 -12.50
C ILE A 2 40.23 16.67 -13.03
N ASP A 3 39.93 15.77 -12.10
CA ASP A 3 38.96 14.69 -12.09
C ASP A 3 37.54 15.25 -12.27
N GLU A 4 36.82 14.82 -13.30
CA GLU A 4 35.39 15.09 -13.45
C GLU A 4 34.76 13.99 -14.31
N ALA A 5 34.60 12.81 -13.70
CA ALA A 5 33.63 11.84 -14.13
C ALA A 5 32.25 12.52 -14.07
N TYR A 6 31.66 12.75 -15.24
CA TYR A 6 30.32 13.30 -15.38
C TYR A 6 29.30 12.34 -14.74
N GLU A 7 29.01 12.54 -13.45
CA GLU A 7 27.81 12.02 -12.82
C GLU A 7 26.62 12.63 -13.55
N GLN A 8 26.06 11.86 -14.49
CA GLN A 8 24.76 12.23 -15.04
C GLN A 8 23.74 12.16 -13.91
N PRO A 9 23.03 13.25 -13.57
CA PRO A 9 21.90 13.14 -12.68
C PRO A 9 20.90 12.23 -13.39
N SER A 10 20.68 11.05 -12.85
CA SER A 10 19.59 10.18 -13.25
C SER A 10 18.28 10.90 -12.93
N THR A 11 17.81 11.77 -13.83
CA THR A 11 16.44 12.26 -13.85
C THR A 11 15.53 11.14 -14.36
N GLY A 12 15.59 9.98 -13.70
CA GLY A 12 14.54 9.00 -13.74
C GLY A 12 13.54 9.44 -12.69
N PHE A 13 12.37 9.90 -13.12
CA PHE A 13 11.23 10.01 -12.20
C PHE A 13 11.01 8.60 -11.65
N ASP A 14 11.46 8.34 -10.43
CA ASP A 14 11.41 7.01 -9.84
C ASP A 14 9.97 6.73 -9.39
N PHE A 15 9.16 6.26 -10.35
CA PHE A 15 7.79 5.83 -10.12
C PHE A 15 7.69 4.75 -9.02
N GLY A 16 8.73 3.94 -8.83
CA GLY A 16 8.78 2.92 -7.79
C GLY A 16 8.90 3.53 -6.39
N THR A 17 9.81 4.49 -6.23
CA THR A 17 10.02 5.18 -4.95
C THR A 17 8.86 6.13 -4.62
N LEU A 18 8.31 6.84 -5.60
CA LEU A 18 7.14 7.71 -5.40
C LEU A 18 5.90 6.87 -5.03
N GLY A 19 5.63 5.79 -5.75
CA GLY A 19 4.49 4.90 -5.49
C GLY A 19 4.55 4.20 -4.13
N MET A 20 5.75 3.81 -3.67
CA MET A 20 5.92 3.23 -2.33
C MET A 20 5.67 4.24 -1.22
N GLN A 21 6.19 5.47 -1.34
CA GLN A 21 5.97 6.52 -0.35
C GLN A 21 4.50 6.90 -0.26
N ASP A 22 3.81 7.00 -1.39
CA ASP A 22 2.39 7.34 -1.42
C ASP A 22 1.53 6.18 -0.89
N LEU A 23 1.86 4.93 -1.23
CA LEU A 23 1.22 3.76 -0.62
C LEU A 23 1.35 3.78 0.92
N MET A 24 2.55 4.07 1.44
CA MET A 24 2.77 4.14 2.88
C MET A 24 1.97 5.27 3.55
N LYS A 25 1.86 6.44 2.91
CA LYS A 25 1.00 7.53 3.39
C LYS A 25 -0.47 7.10 3.43
N VAL A 26 -0.95 6.36 2.45
CA VAL A 26 -2.34 5.88 2.41
C VAL A 26 -2.58 4.80 3.46
N ILE A 27 -1.64 3.86 3.65
CA ILE A 27 -1.73 2.83 4.70
C ILE A 27 -1.82 3.49 6.09
N GLN A 28 -1.10 4.59 6.32
CA GLN A 28 -1.20 5.38 7.56
C GLN A 28 -2.57 6.03 7.76
N LYS A 29 -3.36 6.28 6.71
CA LYS A 29 -4.74 6.80 6.83
C LYS A 29 -5.78 5.74 7.16
N LEU A 30 -5.46 4.44 6.99
CA LEU A 30 -6.37 3.37 7.36
C LEU A 30 -6.66 3.39 8.86
N ALA A 31 -7.89 3.09 9.25
CA ALA A 31 -8.21 2.83 10.66
C ALA A 31 -7.37 1.65 11.18
N ASP A 32 -7.00 1.68 12.46
CA ASP A 32 -5.98 0.80 13.03
C ASP A 32 -6.25 -0.69 12.78
N GLY A 33 -7.50 -1.15 12.91
CA GLY A 33 -7.86 -2.54 12.61
C GLY A 33 -7.61 -2.95 11.16
N TYR A 34 -7.93 -2.07 10.19
CA TYR A 34 -7.71 -2.34 8.78
C TYR A 34 -6.22 -2.34 8.44
N ARG A 35 -5.46 -1.40 9.03
CA ARG A 35 -4.01 -1.32 8.88
C ARG A 35 -3.32 -2.57 9.42
N MET A 36 -3.71 -2.99 10.63
CA MET A 36 -3.15 -4.17 11.29
C MET A 36 -3.35 -5.41 10.45
N VAL A 37 -4.60 -5.69 10.04
CA VAL A 37 -4.92 -6.87 9.23
C VAL A 37 -4.24 -6.82 7.86
N PHE A 38 -4.16 -5.64 7.24
CA PHE A 38 -3.46 -5.48 5.97
C PHE A 38 -1.96 -5.80 6.10
N ASN A 39 -1.29 -5.24 7.11
CA ASN A 39 0.14 -5.47 7.33
C ASN A 39 0.43 -6.95 7.62
N MET A 40 -0.29 -7.54 8.57
CA MET A 40 -0.11 -8.95 8.93
C MET A 40 -0.33 -9.88 7.73
N TYR A 41 -1.35 -9.62 6.90
CA TYR A 41 -1.63 -10.49 5.75
C TYR A 41 -0.69 -10.23 4.56
N VAL A 42 -0.56 -8.98 4.11
CA VAL A 42 0.07 -8.63 2.83
C VAL A 42 1.58 -8.47 2.98
N ILE A 43 2.05 -7.96 4.12
CA ILE A 43 3.47 -7.66 4.34
C ILE A 43 4.13 -8.82 5.07
N GLU A 44 3.49 -9.33 6.13
CA GLU A 44 4.08 -10.35 7.00
C GLU A 44 3.68 -11.79 6.61
N GLY A 45 2.66 -11.96 5.75
CA GLY A 45 2.29 -13.26 5.17
C GLY A 45 1.43 -14.17 6.06
N TYR A 46 0.81 -13.63 7.11
CA TYR A 46 -0.08 -14.40 7.99
C TYR A 46 -1.38 -14.80 7.27
N SER A 47 -1.91 -15.97 7.61
CA SER A 47 -3.25 -16.37 7.20
C SER A 47 -4.33 -15.61 7.99
N HIS A 48 -5.54 -15.52 7.43
CA HIS A 48 -6.68 -14.91 8.13
C HIS A 48 -7.03 -15.60 9.45
N LYS A 49 -6.73 -16.91 9.55
CA LYS A 49 -6.93 -17.69 10.77
C LYS A 49 -5.97 -17.23 11.86
N GLU A 50 -4.66 -17.17 11.57
CA GLU A 50 -3.64 -16.72 12.52
C GLU A 50 -3.84 -15.26 12.94
N ILE A 51 -4.27 -14.40 12.02
CA ILE A 51 -4.63 -13.00 12.32
C ILE A 51 -5.83 -12.94 13.27
N GLY A 52 -6.85 -13.76 13.03
CA GLY A 52 -8.02 -13.84 13.91
C GLY A 52 -7.66 -14.27 15.32
N GLU A 53 -6.82 -15.30 15.45
CA GLU A 53 -6.31 -15.79 16.73
C GLU A 53 -5.46 -14.74 17.45
N THR A 54 -4.60 -14.03 16.72
CA THR A 54 -3.69 -13.01 17.29
C THR A 54 -4.44 -11.76 17.77
N LEU A 55 -5.45 -11.31 17.02
CA LEU A 55 -6.18 -10.08 17.31
C LEU A 55 -7.49 -10.31 18.09
N GLY A 56 -7.86 -11.55 18.38
CA GLY A 56 -9.12 -11.90 19.04
C GLY A 56 -10.37 -11.57 18.20
N ILE A 57 -10.25 -11.66 16.87
CA ILE A 57 -11.35 -11.42 15.92
C ILE A 57 -11.66 -12.69 15.12
N SER A 58 -12.83 -12.76 14.49
CA SER A 58 -13.13 -13.91 13.62
C SER A 58 -12.32 -13.87 12.33
N GLU A 59 -12.06 -15.04 11.72
CA GLU A 59 -11.44 -15.13 10.40
C GLU A 59 -12.24 -14.34 9.34
N GLY A 60 -13.58 -14.37 9.43
CA GLY A 60 -14.47 -13.58 8.59
C GLY A 60 -14.29 -12.07 8.78
N ALA A 61 -14.08 -11.62 10.03
CA ALA A 61 -13.75 -10.23 10.32
C ALA A 61 -12.41 -9.84 9.67
N SER A 62 -11.37 -10.67 9.80
CA SER A 62 -10.07 -10.46 9.14
C SER A 62 -10.22 -10.31 7.62
N LYS A 63 -10.94 -11.22 6.94
CA LYS A 63 -11.23 -11.10 5.50
C LYS A 63 -11.95 -9.80 5.13
N SER A 64 -12.97 -9.43 5.90
CA SER A 64 -13.74 -8.21 5.66
C SER A 64 -12.92 -6.93 5.87
N GLN A 65 -12.05 -6.92 6.86
CA GLN A 65 -11.15 -5.79 7.15
C GLN A 65 -10.11 -5.64 6.05
N LEU A 66 -9.51 -6.73 5.58
CA LEU A 66 -8.57 -6.70 4.45
C LEU A 66 -9.24 -6.17 3.17
N SER A 67 -10.46 -6.63 2.88
CA SER A 67 -11.22 -6.16 1.70
C SER A 67 -11.48 -4.66 1.77
N ARG A 68 -11.92 -4.14 2.92
CA ARG A 68 -12.10 -2.70 3.13
C ARG A 68 -10.80 -1.91 3.04
N ALA A 69 -9.71 -2.43 3.63
CA ALA A 69 -8.39 -1.83 3.53
C ALA A 69 -7.97 -1.63 2.05
N ARG A 70 -8.12 -2.66 1.23
CA ARG A 70 -7.82 -2.62 -0.23
C ARG A 70 -8.69 -1.61 -0.97
N ALA A 71 -9.98 -1.55 -0.66
CA ALA A 71 -10.90 -0.60 -1.30
C ALA A 71 -10.50 0.85 -1.01
N ILE A 72 -10.19 1.17 0.26
CA ILE A 72 -9.74 2.50 0.67
C ILE A 72 -8.40 2.84 0.02
N LEU A 73 -7.45 1.89 0.02
CA LEU A 73 -6.14 2.08 -0.61
C LEU A 73 -6.29 2.40 -2.10
N LYS A 74 -7.13 1.65 -2.82
CA LYS A 74 -7.41 1.89 -4.24
C LYS A 74 -8.02 3.27 -4.47
N GLU A 75 -9.01 3.66 -3.67
CA GLU A 75 -9.69 4.95 -3.80
C GLU A 75 -8.72 6.12 -3.58
N GLU A 76 -7.88 6.05 -2.56
CA GLU A 76 -6.92 7.10 -2.26
C GLU A 76 -5.80 7.20 -3.30
N ILE A 77 -5.33 6.07 -3.84
CA ILE A 77 -4.37 6.07 -4.97
C ILE A 77 -5.00 6.73 -6.20
N ILE A 78 -6.27 6.41 -6.53
CA ILE A 78 -6.99 7.03 -7.65
C ILE A 78 -7.11 8.56 -7.46
N LYS A 79 -7.34 9.02 -6.22
CA LYS A 79 -7.39 10.46 -5.90
C LYS A 79 -6.03 11.13 -6.03
N MET A 80 -4.95 10.47 -5.59
CA MET A 80 -3.59 11.00 -5.63
C MET A 80 -3.04 11.08 -7.06
N GLU A 81 -3.30 10.06 -7.87
CA GLU A 81 -2.81 9.94 -9.26
C GLU A 81 -3.64 10.72 -10.28
N GLY A 82 -4.62 11.54 -9.85
CA GLY A 82 -5.39 12.43 -10.72
C GLY A 82 -5.98 11.71 -11.94
N PHE A 83 -7.06 10.95 -11.76
CA PHE A 83 -7.89 10.41 -12.86
C PHE A 83 -7.23 9.41 -13.84
N GLY A 84 -6.02 8.88 -13.58
CA GLY A 84 -5.36 7.92 -14.49
C GLY A 84 -5.90 6.48 -14.49
N TYR A 85 -6.59 6.04 -13.42
CA TYR A 85 -6.97 4.62 -13.23
C TYR A 85 -8.47 4.32 -13.38
N ALA A 86 -9.32 5.33 -13.62
CA ALA A 86 -10.77 5.15 -13.72
C ALA A 86 -11.22 4.34 -14.96
N THR A 87 -10.31 4.00 -15.87
CA THR A 87 -10.60 3.32 -17.14
C THR A 87 -10.26 1.82 -17.16
N TYR A 88 -9.68 1.25 -16.09
CA TYR A 88 -9.16 -0.14 -16.12
C TYR A 88 -10.00 -1.21 -15.40
N THR A 89 -11.23 -0.88 -15.01
CA THR A 89 -12.20 -1.90 -14.57
C THR A 89 -13.44 -1.84 -15.45
N GLY A 90 -13.32 -2.43 -16.63
CA GLY A 90 -14.41 -2.85 -17.52
C GLY A 90 -14.17 -4.29 -17.93
#